data_AF-A0A968MLS6-F1
#
_entry.id   AF-A0A968MLS6-F1
#
_cell.length_a   1.000
_cell.length_b   1.000
_cell.length_c   1.000
_cell.angle_alpha   90.00
_cell.angle_beta   90.00
_cell.angle_gamma   90.00
#
_symmetry.space_group_name_H-M   'P 1'
#
loop_
_entity.id
_entity.type
_entity.pdbx_description
1 polymer ?
#
loop_
_entity_poly.entity_id
_entity_poly.type
_entity_poly.pdbx_seq_one_letter_code
_entity_poly.pdbx_strand_id
1 'polypeptide(L)'
;TLPFVDNADVHYSQSAVFTPSDFAFARDGIAAESVVNTEDIIFQDLDTAALRRTVGTDAARTWTDRRKDLYAVSFGSRGREDY
;
A
#
# COMPACT_ATOMS: atom_id res chain seq x y z
N THR A 1 -3.94 -21.66 -12.19
CA THR A 1 -3.62 -22.28 -10.89
C THR A 1 -2.37 -23.12 -11.05
N LEU A 2 -1.42 -23.01 -10.12
CA LEU A 2 -0.21 -23.85 -10.15
C LEU A 2 -0.63 -25.27 -9.74
N PRO A 3 -0.32 -26.31 -10.54
CA PRO A 3 -0.60 -27.67 -10.11
C PRO A 3 0.30 -27.98 -8.90
N PHE A 4 -0.23 -28.71 -7.90
CA PHE A 4 0.49 -29.24 -6.71
C PHE A 4 0.62 -28.35 -5.47
N VAL A 5 -0.13 -27.26 -5.32
CA VAL A 5 -0.19 -26.51 -4.04
C VAL A 5 -1.57 -26.68 -3.42
N ASP A 6 -1.63 -27.31 -2.23
CA ASP A 6 -2.85 -27.40 -1.43
C ASP A 6 -3.36 -25.99 -1.08
N ASN A 7 -4.68 -25.78 -1.19
CA ASN A 7 -5.40 -24.52 -0.92
C ASN A 7 -5.03 -23.34 -1.85
N ALA A 8 -4.48 -23.59 -3.04
CA ALA A 8 -4.21 -22.54 -4.02
C ALA A 8 -5.47 -21.85 -4.57
N ASP A 9 -6.65 -22.40 -4.28
CA ASP A 9 -7.99 -21.93 -4.63
C ASP A 9 -8.71 -21.22 -3.48
N VAL A 10 -8.16 -21.24 -2.26
CA VAL A 10 -8.74 -20.55 -1.09
C VAL A 10 -8.14 -19.15 -0.97
N HIS A 11 -9.01 -18.15 -0.94
CA HIS A 11 -8.64 -16.76 -0.70
C HIS A 11 -9.33 -16.25 0.55
N TYR A 12 -8.57 -15.61 1.44
CA TYR A 12 -9.11 -15.02 2.68
C TYR A 12 -10.20 -13.98 2.39
N SER A 13 -10.05 -13.20 1.30
CA SER A 13 -10.87 -12.02 0.96
C SER A 13 -10.89 -10.99 2.09
N GLN A 14 -10.50 -9.74 1.86
CA GLN A 14 -10.70 -8.62 2.81
C GLN A 14 -10.23 -7.34 2.11
N SER A 15 -10.92 -6.98 1.04
CA SER A 15 -10.58 -5.75 0.31
C SER A 15 -10.75 -4.55 1.23
N ALA A 16 -9.87 -3.56 1.09
CA ALA A 16 -9.93 -2.34 1.89
C ALA A 16 -9.48 -1.11 1.09
N VAL A 17 -10.01 0.06 1.45
CA VAL A 17 -9.57 1.37 0.95
C VAL A 17 -8.85 2.08 2.08
N PHE A 18 -7.55 2.31 1.91
CA PHE A 18 -6.73 3.01 2.90
C PHE A 18 -6.60 4.50 2.60
N THR A 19 -6.47 5.29 3.66
CA THR A 19 -6.26 6.73 3.63
C THR A 19 -5.07 7.12 4.51
N PRO A 20 -4.46 8.30 4.31
CA PRO A 20 -3.48 8.82 5.26
C PRO A 20 -4.09 8.91 6.66
N SER A 21 -3.30 8.69 7.72
CA SER A 21 -3.80 8.75 9.10
C SER A 21 -3.62 10.14 9.70
N ASP A 22 -4.28 11.15 9.13
CA ASP A 22 -4.21 12.55 9.59
C ASP A 22 -5.59 13.14 9.89
N PHE A 23 -5.65 14.37 10.40
CA PHE A 23 -6.87 15.02 10.90
C PHE A 23 -8.02 15.08 9.87
N ALA A 24 -7.69 15.17 8.58
CA ALA A 24 -8.68 15.21 7.51
C ALA A 24 -9.19 13.83 7.06
N PHE A 25 -8.69 12.73 7.63
CA PHE A 25 -8.93 11.35 7.20
C PHE A 25 -9.32 10.43 8.37
N ALA A 26 -9.55 9.16 8.04
CA ALA A 26 -9.79 8.13 9.03
C ALA A 26 -8.59 8.00 9.98
N ARG A 27 -8.86 7.99 11.29
CA ARG A 27 -7.82 7.97 12.33
C ARG A 27 -6.95 6.71 12.27
N ASP A 28 -7.55 5.59 11.94
CA ASP A 28 -6.90 4.29 11.75
C ASP A 28 -6.36 4.10 10.32
N GLY A 29 -6.60 5.08 9.42
CA GLY A 29 -6.23 5.00 8.02
C GLY A 29 -7.11 4.06 7.19
N ILE A 30 -8.22 3.54 7.73
CA ILE A 30 -9.11 2.62 7.02
C ILE A 30 -10.40 3.38 6.69
N ALA A 31 -10.64 3.63 5.40
CA ALA A 31 -11.86 4.31 4.98
C ALA A 31 -13.00 3.33 4.70
N ALA A 32 -12.68 2.16 4.15
CA ALA A 32 -13.63 1.08 3.97
C ALA A 32 -12.90 -0.26 4.03
N GLU A 33 -13.57 -1.29 4.56
CA GLU A 33 -13.04 -2.64 4.65
C GLU A 33 -14.19 -3.64 4.46
N SER A 34 -13.95 -4.66 3.67
CA SER A 34 -14.88 -5.74 3.39
C SER A 34 -14.79 -6.83 4.47
N VAL A 35 -15.89 -7.58 4.66
CA VAL A 35 -15.90 -8.73 5.57
C VAL A 35 -15.16 -9.92 4.95
N VAL A 36 -14.44 -10.66 5.81
CA VAL A 36 -13.66 -11.82 5.40
C VAL A 36 -14.51 -12.90 4.73
N ASN A 37 -13.93 -13.57 3.73
CA ASN A 37 -14.55 -14.66 2.96
C ASN A 37 -15.93 -14.32 2.37
N THR A 38 -16.25 -13.03 2.21
CA THR A 38 -17.55 -12.56 1.70
C THR A 38 -17.35 -11.86 0.36
N GLU A 39 -18.26 -12.11 -0.59
CA GLU A 39 -18.34 -11.33 -1.84
C GLU A 39 -19.07 -10.01 -1.53
N ASP A 40 -18.34 -8.90 -1.63
CA ASP A 40 -18.82 -7.59 -1.22
C ASP A 40 -18.17 -6.48 -2.05
N ILE A 41 -18.87 -5.37 -2.21
CA ILE A 41 -18.40 -4.20 -2.97
C ILE A 41 -18.28 -3.02 -2.02
N ILE A 42 -17.03 -2.60 -1.79
CA ILE A 42 -16.72 -1.41 -0.99
C ILE A 42 -16.36 -0.22 -1.90
N PHE A 43 -16.77 0.98 -1.53
CA PHE A 43 -16.44 2.22 -2.22
C PHE A 43 -16.30 3.37 -1.22
N GLN A 44 -15.51 4.38 -1.57
CA GLN A 44 -15.26 5.56 -0.75
C GLN A 44 -15.06 6.78 -1.64
N ASP A 45 -15.64 7.91 -1.24
CA ASP A 45 -15.42 9.19 -1.92
C ASP A 45 -14.01 9.73 -1.68
N LEU A 46 -13.39 10.21 -2.76
CA LEU A 46 -12.02 10.72 -2.76
C LEU A 46 -11.99 12.24 -2.89
N ASP A 47 -11.61 12.94 -1.83
CA ASP A 47 -11.29 14.37 -1.91
C ASP A 47 -9.80 14.58 -2.25
N THR A 48 -9.55 14.95 -3.52
CA THR A 48 -8.20 15.25 -4.00
C THR A 48 -7.61 16.55 -3.45
N ALA A 49 -8.45 17.50 -3.01
CA ALA A 49 -7.98 18.75 -2.41
C ALA A 49 -7.44 18.50 -1.00
N ALA A 50 -8.15 17.69 -0.20
CA ALA A 50 -7.69 17.24 1.11
C ALA A 50 -6.36 16.47 1.01
N LEU A 51 -6.22 15.57 0.03
CA LEU A 51 -4.96 14.84 -0.21
C LEU A 51 -3.79 15.78 -0.53
N ARG A 52 -3.99 16.74 -1.43
CA ARG A 52 -2.93 17.70 -1.81
C ARG A 52 -2.51 18.58 -0.64
N ARG A 53 -3.47 19.01 0.19
CA ARG A 53 -3.19 19.81 1.38
C ARG A 53 -2.32 19.04 2.38
N THR A 54 -2.65 17.78 2.62
CA THR A 54 -1.94 16.90 3.56
C THR A 54 -0.49 16.71 3.11
N VAL A 55 -0.26 16.38 1.83
CA VAL A 55 1.11 16.21 1.29
C VAL A 55 1.94 17.51 1.37
N GLY A 56 1.32 18.68 1.22
CA GLY A 56 2.02 19.96 1.20
C GLY A 56 2.22 20.63 2.57
N THR A 57 1.35 20.33 3.55
CA THR A 57 1.26 21.09 4.82
C THR A 57 1.75 20.29 6.01
N ASP A 58 1.75 18.95 5.94
CA ASP A 58 2.02 18.15 7.14
C ASP A 58 3.46 18.15 7.60
N ALA A 59 3.62 17.94 8.92
CA ALA A 59 4.90 17.85 9.59
C ALA A 59 5.69 16.59 9.18
N ALA A 60 4.99 15.52 8.79
CA ALA A 60 5.58 14.26 8.35
C ALA A 60 5.58 14.16 6.82
N ARG A 61 6.60 14.71 6.16
CA ARG A 61 6.76 14.63 4.70
C ARG A 61 7.57 13.40 4.30
N THR A 62 7.09 12.21 4.64
CA THR A 62 7.78 10.93 4.37
C THR A 62 8.24 10.80 2.91
N TRP A 63 7.46 11.32 1.96
CA TRP A 63 7.81 11.28 0.54
C TRP A 63 8.95 12.25 0.16
N THR A 64 8.92 13.46 0.71
CA THR A 64 9.90 14.53 0.38
C THR A 64 11.18 14.37 1.18
N ASP A 65 11.09 13.99 2.44
CA ASP A 65 12.22 13.86 3.37
C ASP A 65 12.97 12.52 3.21
N ARG A 66 12.54 11.66 2.26
CA ARG A 66 13.18 10.37 2.01
C ARG A 66 14.61 10.56 1.52
N ARG A 67 15.57 10.17 2.37
CA ARG A 67 17.01 10.13 2.06
C ARG A 67 17.39 9.01 1.10
N LYS A 68 17.15 9.22 -0.19
CA LYS A 68 17.48 8.26 -1.26
C LYS A 68 18.98 7.95 -1.35
N ASP A 69 19.82 8.86 -0.87
CA ASP A 69 21.27 8.70 -0.76
C ASP A 69 21.69 7.56 0.17
N LEU A 70 20.93 7.33 1.26
CA LEU A 70 21.23 6.28 2.24
C LEU A 70 20.70 4.90 1.87
N TYR A 71 19.66 4.84 1.03
CA TYR A 71 18.94 3.60 0.70
C TYR A 71 19.17 3.14 -0.75
N ALA A 72 20.10 3.78 -1.48
CA ALA A 72 20.45 3.36 -2.82
C ALA A 72 21.31 2.08 -2.77
N VAL A 73 20.75 0.95 -3.23
CA VAL A 73 21.49 -0.32 -3.36
C VAL A 73 22.08 -0.40 -4.76
N SER A 74 23.41 -0.50 -4.85
CA SER A 74 24.11 -0.88 -6.07
C SER A 74 24.40 -2.37 -6.02
N PHE A 75 23.73 -3.15 -6.86
CA PHE A 75 24.07 -4.55 -7.05
C PHE A 75 25.38 -4.61 -7.85
N GLY A 76 26.49 -4.92 -7.18
CA GLY A 76 27.72 -5.27 -7.88
C GLY A 76 27.46 -6.51 -8.73
N SER A 77 27.80 -6.45 -10.02
CA SER A 77 27.77 -7.60 -10.92
C SER A 77 28.81 -8.62 -10.46
N ARG A 78 28.45 -9.43 -9.46
CA ARG A 78 29.27 -10.54 -9.01
C ARG A 78 28.79 -11.80 -9.73
N GLY A 79 29.52 -12.15 -10.80
CA GLY A 79 29.52 -13.47 -11.40
C GLY A 79 28.27 -13.83 -12.19
N ARG A 80 28.15 -13.31 -13.41
CA ARG A 80 27.53 -14.07 -14.50
C ARG A 80 28.65 -14.82 -15.22
N GLU A 81 29.25 -15.79 -14.53
CA GLU A 81 29.99 -16.87 -15.18
C GLU A 81 28.97 -17.98 -15.44
N ASP A 82 28.78 -18.23 -16.73
CA ASP A 82 28.49 -19.53 -17.34
C ASP A 82 27.26 -20.32 -16.87
N TYR A 83 26.24 -20.31 -17.74
CA TYR A 83 25.33 -21.44 -17.98
C TYR A 83 25.14 -21.61 -19.49
#